data_AF-A0A7W7WWE6-F1
#
_entry.id   AF-A0A7W7WWE6-F1
#
_cell.length_a   1.000
_cell.length_b   1.000
_cell.length_c   1.000
_cell.angle_alpha   90.00
_cell.angle_beta   90.00
_cell.angle_gamma   90.00
#
_symmetry.space_group_name_H-M   'P 1'
#
loop_
_entity.id
_entity.type
_entity.pdbx_description
1 polymer ?
#
loop_
_entity_poly.entity_id
_entity_poly.type
_entity_poly.pdbx_seq_one_letter_code
_entity_poly.pdbx_strand_id
1 'polypeptide(L)'
;MNELLRPEGLVHSPAFTHVAVVPPGATTVHIGGQNAVDGSGALVGTDAARQTRQVMANLRDALASADATVHDLVMLTILLTTDADLGAAYPVAAAALDGAAPPVVVTRVAGLAVPGALVEVAAVAAVVR
;
A
#
# COMPACT_ATOMS: atom_id res chain seq x y z
N MET A 1 -9.17 -10.83 -14.63
CA MET A 1 -8.14 -10.66 -13.59
C MET A 1 -7.23 -9.53 -14.04
N ASN A 2 -6.77 -8.68 -13.12
CA ASN A 2 -5.81 -7.63 -13.44
C ASN A 2 -4.50 -8.27 -13.92
N GLU A 3 -3.84 -7.66 -14.90
CA GLU A 3 -2.56 -8.14 -15.42
C GLU A 3 -1.42 -7.28 -14.88
N LEU A 4 -0.40 -7.90 -14.31
CA LEU A 4 0.80 -7.23 -13.81
C LEU A 4 1.97 -7.52 -14.76
N LEU A 5 2.38 -6.52 -15.53
CA LEU A 5 3.39 -6.69 -16.58
C LEU A 5 4.79 -6.25 -16.14
N ARG A 6 5.78 -7.07 -16.47
CA ARG A 6 7.22 -6.84 -16.23
C ARG A 6 7.95 -6.65 -17.56
N PRO A 7 8.01 -5.43 -18.11
CA PRO A 7 8.61 -5.18 -19.43
C PRO A 7 10.11 -5.50 -19.43
N GLU A 8 10.61 -6.13 -20.49
CA GLU A 8 12.02 -6.57 -20.63
C GLU A 8 13.03 -5.41 -20.52
N GLY A 9 12.63 -4.18 -20.85
CA GLY A 9 13.49 -3.00 -20.79
C GLY A 9 13.65 -2.39 -19.38
N LEU A 10 13.04 -2.97 -18.35
CA LEU A 10 13.03 -2.43 -16.99
C LEU A 10 13.52 -3.45 -15.96
N VAL A 11 13.87 -2.98 -14.77
CA VAL A 11 14.34 -3.84 -13.66
C VAL A 11 13.25 -4.84 -13.23
N HIS A 12 13.60 -6.11 -13.09
CA HIS A 12 12.69 -7.13 -12.55
C HIS A 12 12.81 -7.20 -11.03
N SER A 13 11.85 -6.59 -10.32
CA SER A 13 11.82 -6.56 -8.85
C SER A 13 10.90 -7.63 -8.26
N PRO A 14 11.33 -8.42 -7.26
CA PRO A 14 10.42 -9.33 -6.56
C PRO A 14 9.35 -8.59 -5.73
N ALA A 15 9.55 -7.30 -5.43
CA ALA A 15 8.67 -6.52 -4.56
C ALA A 15 7.54 -5.78 -5.28
N PHE A 16 7.68 -5.52 -6.58
CA PHE A 16 6.68 -4.76 -7.35
C PHE A 16 6.76 -5.08 -8.85
N THR A 17 5.74 -4.64 -9.58
CA THR A 17 5.62 -4.74 -11.03
C THR A 17 5.53 -3.35 -11.66
N HIS A 18 5.92 -3.16 -12.92
CA HIS A 18 5.97 -1.81 -13.51
C HIS A 18 4.63 -1.31 -14.02
N VAL A 19 3.75 -2.21 -14.45
CA VAL A 19 2.49 -1.86 -15.11
C VAL A 19 1.38 -2.77 -14.61
N ALA A 20 0.20 -2.20 -14.40
CA ALA A 20 -1.05 -2.92 -14.18
C ALA A 20 -2.03 -2.63 -15.31
N VAL A 21 -2.67 -3.66 -15.87
CA VAL A 21 -3.76 -3.54 -16.83
C VAL A 21 -5.05 -3.97 -16.14
N VAL A 22 -6.00 -3.05 -16.06
CA VAL A 22 -7.36 -3.32 -15.56
C VAL A 22 -8.20 -3.85 -16.73
N PRO A 23 -8.83 -5.03 -16.60
CA PRO A 23 -9.62 -5.60 -17.68
C PRO A 23 -10.92 -4.82 -17.90
N PRO A 24 -11.50 -4.85 -19.12
CA PRO A 24 -12.83 -4.32 -19.36
C PRO A 24 -13.87 -4.90 -18.40
N GLY A 25 -14.81 -4.07 -17.93
CA GLY A 25 -15.88 -4.48 -17.03
C GLY A 25 -15.50 -4.56 -15.55
N ALA A 26 -14.24 -4.34 -15.18
CA ALA A 26 -13.84 -4.21 -13.77
C ALA A 26 -14.29 -2.87 -13.18
N THR A 27 -14.64 -2.89 -11.90
CA THR A 27 -14.84 -1.68 -11.08
C THR A 27 -13.52 -1.28 -10.45
N THR A 28 -13.10 -0.04 -10.68
CA THR A 28 -11.93 0.56 -10.01
C THR A 28 -12.33 1.09 -8.63
N VAL A 29 -11.56 0.74 -7.61
CA VAL A 29 -11.73 1.16 -6.22
C VAL A 29 -10.59 2.10 -5.87
N HIS A 30 -10.92 3.31 -5.43
CA HIS A 30 -9.95 4.31 -4.99
C HIS A 30 -9.92 4.34 -3.46
N ILE A 31 -8.78 4.02 -2.87
CA ILE A 31 -8.58 3.97 -1.41
C ILE A 31 -7.73 5.18 -0.98
N GLY A 32 -8.28 6.00 -0.10
CA GLY A 32 -7.59 7.14 0.50
C GLY A 32 -6.40 6.71 1.38
N GLY A 33 -5.56 7.67 1.75
CA GLY A 33 -4.37 7.42 2.57
C GLY A 33 -4.69 6.78 3.91
N GLN A 34 -4.11 5.61 4.16
CA GLN A 34 -4.12 4.92 5.44
C GLN A 34 -2.82 5.23 6.17
N ASN A 35 -2.91 5.90 7.32
CA ASN A 35 -1.81 6.05 8.27
C ASN A 35 -2.02 5.07 9.44
N ALA A 36 -1.17 5.15 10.47
CA ALA A 36 -1.21 4.23 11.62
C ALA A 36 -2.27 4.58 12.68
N VAL A 37 -3.37 5.25 12.31
CA VAL A 37 -4.48 5.54 13.21
C VAL A 37 -5.45 4.35 13.24
N ASP A 38 -5.79 3.83 14.42
CA ASP A 38 -6.73 2.73 14.57
C ASP A 38 -8.21 3.18 14.54
N GLY A 39 -9.13 2.23 14.66
CA GLY A 39 -10.58 2.50 14.66
C GLY A 39 -11.08 3.36 15.83
N SER A 40 -10.27 3.62 16.85
CA SER A 40 -10.59 4.56 17.93
C SER A 40 -10.14 5.99 17.63
N GLY A 41 -9.36 6.19 16.56
CA GLY A 41 -8.75 7.47 16.21
C GLY A 41 -7.38 7.68 16.86
N ALA A 42 -6.79 6.66 17.50
CA ALA A 42 -5.48 6.76 18.14
C ALA A 42 -4.35 6.35 17.20
N LEU A 43 -3.24 7.09 17.22
CA LEU A 43 -2.02 6.70 16.52
C LEU A 43 -1.35 5.50 17.21
N VAL A 44 -1.10 4.44 16.45
CA VAL A 44 -0.52 3.19 16.93
C VAL A 44 0.99 3.15 16.71
N GLY A 45 1.75 3.13 17.81
CA GLY A 45 3.18 2.91 17.79
C GLY A 45 4.00 4.14 17.44
N THR A 46 5.26 4.12 17.86
CA THR A 46 6.23 5.22 17.68
C THR A 46 7.37 4.84 16.73
N ASP A 47 7.38 3.60 16.25
CA ASP A 47 8.37 3.06 15.33
C ASP A 47 7.72 2.68 13.99
N ALA A 48 8.52 2.70 12.93
CA ALA A 48 8.03 2.49 11.57
C ALA A 48 7.45 1.08 11.36
N ALA A 49 7.96 0.05 12.05
CA ALA A 49 7.46 -1.32 11.91
C ALA A 49 6.05 -1.48 12.50
N ARG A 50 5.80 -0.98 13.71
CA ARG A 50 4.47 -0.99 14.33
C ARG A 50 3.48 -0.16 13.53
N GLN A 51 3.89 1.03 13.11
CA GLN A 51 3.03 1.90 12.30
C GLN A 51 2.70 1.26 10.94
N THR A 52 3.67 0.65 10.27
CA THR A 52 3.44 -0.06 9.00
C THR A 52 2.45 -1.20 9.17
N ARG A 53 2.53 -1.96 10.27
CA ARG A 53 1.56 -3.02 10.57
C ARG A 53 0.14 -2.49 10.66
N GLN A 54 -0.06 -1.37 11.36
CA GLN A 54 -1.38 -0.75 11.47
C GLN A 54 -1.86 -0.18 10.13
N VAL A 55 -1.00 0.52 9.40
CA VAL A 55 -1.29 1.03 8.05
C VAL A 55 -1.80 -0.08 7.13
N MET A 56 -1.12 -1.24 7.13
CA MET A 56 -1.50 -2.36 6.28
C MET A 56 -2.76 -3.08 6.76
N ALA A 57 -3.04 -3.09 8.08
CA ALA A 57 -4.32 -3.57 8.61
C ALA A 57 -5.47 -2.67 8.14
N ASN A 58 -5.32 -1.36 8.27
CA ASN A 58 -6.30 -0.38 7.80
C ASN A 58 -6.54 -0.48 6.29
N LEU A 59 -5.48 -0.68 5.50
CA LEU A 59 -5.59 -0.91 4.06
C LEU A 59 -6.41 -2.18 3.75
N ARG A 60 -6.21 -3.26 4.50
CA ARG A 60 -6.98 -4.50 4.33
C ARG A 60 -8.45 -4.29 4.66
N ASP A 61 -8.76 -3.57 5.74
CA ASP A 61 -10.14 -3.25 6.11
C ASP A 61 -10.82 -2.39 5.03
N ALA A 62 -10.10 -1.39 4.48
CA ALA A 62 -10.60 -0.56 3.39
C ALA A 62 -10.86 -1.37 2.11
N LEU A 63 -9.94 -2.26 1.72
CA LEU A 63 -10.12 -3.16 0.57
C LEU A 63 -11.32 -4.10 0.77
N ALA A 64 -11.43 -4.71 1.95
CA ALA A 64 -12.51 -5.64 2.28
C ALA A 64 -13.90 -4.98 2.21
N SER A 65 -14.00 -3.67 2.52
CA SER A 65 -15.26 -2.92 2.38
C SER A 65 -15.78 -2.81 0.94
N ALA A 66 -14.93 -3.11 -0.05
CA ALA A 66 -15.24 -3.11 -1.47
C ALA A 66 -15.10 -4.52 -2.11
N ASP A 67 -15.17 -5.58 -1.28
CA ASP A 67 -14.97 -6.97 -1.70
C ASP A 67 -13.63 -7.21 -2.42
N ALA A 68 -12.60 -6.43 -2.06
CA ALA A 68 -11.26 -6.50 -2.64
C ALA A 68 -10.22 -7.03 -1.63
N THR A 69 -9.10 -7.50 -2.17
CA THR A 69 -7.93 -7.97 -1.41
C THR A 69 -6.66 -7.28 -1.90
N VAL A 70 -5.52 -7.56 -1.24
CA VAL A 70 -4.21 -7.04 -1.69
C VAL A 70 -3.82 -7.53 -3.08
N HIS A 71 -4.40 -8.63 -3.57
CA HIS A 71 -4.15 -9.13 -4.93
C HIS A 71 -4.93 -8.37 -6.01
N ASP A 72 -5.91 -7.55 -5.61
CA ASP A 72 -6.68 -6.71 -6.51
C ASP A 72 -6.05 -5.33 -6.70
N LEU A 73 -4.97 -5.04 -5.97
CA LEU A 73 -4.21 -3.79 -6.08
C LEU A 73 -3.62 -3.62 -7.49
N VAL A 74 -3.80 -2.42 -8.04
CA VAL A 74 -3.24 -1.99 -9.33
C VAL A 74 -2.33 -0.77 -9.20
N MET A 75 -2.30 -0.13 -8.04
CA MET A 75 -1.31 0.89 -7.68
C MET A 75 -1.22 1.02 -6.15
N LEU A 76 0.01 1.18 -5.64
CA LEU A 76 0.29 1.64 -4.28
C LEU A 76 1.08 2.94 -4.32
N THR A 77 0.70 3.90 -3.48
CA THR A 77 1.50 5.10 -3.20
C THR A 77 1.85 5.09 -1.73
N ILE A 78 3.14 5.03 -1.43
CA ILE A 78 3.69 4.95 -0.08
C ILE A 78 4.43 6.25 0.21
N LEU A 79 3.97 6.97 1.23
CA LEU A 79 4.64 8.14 1.77
C LEU A 79 5.36 7.75 3.05
N LEU A 80 6.65 8.07 3.12
CA LEU A 80 7.50 7.82 4.29
C LEU A 80 8.06 9.16 4.76
N THR A 81 7.94 9.46 6.04
CA THR A 81 8.67 10.61 6.59
C THR A 81 10.19 10.40 6.48
N THR A 82 10.95 11.48 6.57
CA THR A 82 12.43 11.40 6.59
C THR A 82 12.95 10.52 7.73
N ASP A 83 12.24 10.47 8.84
CA ASP A 83 12.65 9.80 10.08
C ASP A 83 12.19 8.33 10.12
N ALA A 84 11.42 7.89 9.13
CA ALA A 84 10.97 6.50 9.03
C ALA A 84 12.14 5.57 8.67
N ASP A 85 12.38 4.59 9.54
CA ASP A 85 13.29 3.46 9.27
C ASP A 85 12.67 2.53 8.22
N LEU A 86 13.13 2.67 6.98
CA LEU A 86 12.70 1.84 5.85
C LEU A 86 13.07 0.36 6.03
N GLY A 87 14.20 0.07 6.69
CA GLY A 87 14.64 -1.31 6.96
C GLY A 87 13.70 -2.02 7.92
N ALA A 88 13.12 -1.29 8.87
CA ALA A 88 12.10 -1.80 9.78
C ALA A 88 10.70 -1.88 9.13
N ALA A 89 10.34 -0.91 8.28
CA ALA A 89 9.02 -0.86 7.63
C ALA A 89 8.85 -1.91 6.51
N TYR A 90 9.86 -2.04 5.64
CA TYR A 90 9.74 -2.82 4.41
C TYR A 90 9.36 -4.30 4.63
N PRO A 91 10.01 -5.06 5.54
CA PRO A 91 9.64 -6.46 5.76
C PRO A 91 8.21 -6.64 6.25
N VAL A 92 7.68 -5.68 7.03
CA VAL A 92 6.31 -5.69 7.52
C VAL A 92 5.33 -5.44 6.37
N ALA A 93 5.59 -4.45 5.53
CA ALA A 93 4.77 -4.17 4.35
C ALA A 93 4.79 -5.34 3.36
N ALA A 94 5.97 -5.91 3.07
CA ALA A 94 6.13 -7.03 2.15
C ALA A 94 5.36 -8.27 2.63
N ALA A 95 5.45 -8.63 3.91
CA ALA A 95 4.67 -9.72 4.49
C ALA A 95 3.16 -9.44 4.39
N ALA A 96 2.74 -8.20 4.61
CA ALA A 96 1.35 -7.79 4.51
C ALA A 96 0.81 -7.68 3.07
N LEU A 97 1.66 -7.71 2.04
CA LEU A 97 1.22 -7.80 0.64
C LEU A 97 1.01 -9.25 0.18
N ASP A 98 1.45 -10.25 0.97
CA ASP A 98 1.18 -11.67 0.72
C ASP A 98 1.55 -12.13 -0.71
N GLY A 99 2.69 -11.65 -1.21
CA GLY A 99 3.16 -11.94 -2.57
C GLY A 99 2.50 -11.12 -3.68
N ALA A 100 1.52 -10.27 -3.36
CA ALA A 100 1.05 -9.25 -4.30
C ALA A 100 2.18 -8.27 -4.62
N ALA A 101 2.30 -7.92 -5.91
CA ALA A 101 3.37 -7.06 -6.41
C ALA A 101 2.81 -5.98 -7.36
N PRO A 102 1.86 -5.13 -6.91
CA PRO A 102 1.33 -4.06 -7.74
C PRO A 102 2.42 -3.05 -8.11
N PRO A 103 2.18 -2.18 -9.10
CA PRO A 103 2.95 -0.94 -9.26
C PRO A 103 2.98 -0.14 -7.97
N VAL A 104 4.15 0.42 -7.66
CA VAL A 104 4.36 1.18 -6.43
C VAL A 104 5.16 2.44 -6.70
N VAL A 105 4.73 3.53 -6.07
CA VAL A 105 5.53 4.74 -5.89
C VAL A 105 5.85 4.86 -4.40
N VAL A 106 7.11 5.10 -4.08
CA VAL A 106 7.56 5.38 -2.70
C VAL A 106 8.20 6.75 -2.66
N THR A 107 7.75 7.63 -1.78
CA THR A 107 8.26 9.00 -1.67
C THR A 107 8.63 9.32 -0.23
N ARG A 108 9.81 9.93 -0.03
CA ARG A 108 10.16 10.54 1.25
C ARG A 108 9.59 11.94 1.34
N VAL A 109 8.86 12.22 2.42
CA VAL A 109 8.19 13.51 2.68
C VAL A 109 8.69 14.12 3.99
N ALA A 110 8.57 15.44 4.13
CA ALA A 110 8.97 16.15 5.34
C ALA A 110 8.09 15.83 6.56
N GLY A 111 6.85 15.38 6.33
CA GLY A 111 5.88 15.05 7.37
C GLY A 111 4.57 14.59 6.76
N LEU A 112 3.70 14.03 7.62
CA LEU A 112 2.35 13.61 7.29
C LEU A 112 1.34 14.47 8.06
N ALA A 113 0.08 14.44 7.63
CA ALA A 113 -0.97 15.27 8.23
C ALA A 113 -1.26 14.89 9.69
N VAL A 114 -1.17 13.60 10.04
CA VAL A 114 -1.30 13.12 11.42
C VAL A 114 0.04 13.29 12.15
N PRO A 115 0.10 14.09 13.22
CA PRO A 115 1.32 14.27 14.00
C PRO A 115 1.85 12.93 14.52
N GLY A 116 3.14 12.66 14.29
CA GLY A 116 3.80 11.42 14.72
C GLY A 116 3.62 10.23 13.77
N ALA A 117 2.79 10.33 12.73
CA ALA A 117 2.74 9.32 11.68
C ALA A 117 4.02 9.36 10.84
N LEU A 118 4.59 8.17 10.59
CA LEU A 118 5.83 7.94 9.88
C LEU A 118 5.58 7.37 8.48
N VAL A 119 4.44 6.69 8.29
CA VAL A 119 4.07 5.98 7.07
C VAL A 119 2.61 6.25 6.73
N GLU A 120 2.32 6.51 5.47
CA GLU A 120 0.96 6.57 4.91
C GLU A 120 0.90 5.85 3.57
N VAL A 121 -0.16 5.07 3.33
CA VAL A 121 -0.36 4.29 2.11
C VAL A 121 -1.72 4.61 1.49
N ALA A 122 -1.71 5.10 0.26
CA ALA A 122 -2.90 5.19 -0.59
C ALA A 122 -2.84 4.09 -1.67
N ALA A 123 -4.01 3.69 -2.17
CA ALA A 123 -4.09 2.57 -3.10
C ALA A 123 -5.19 2.73 -4.15
N VAL A 124 -5.00 2.04 -5.26
CA VAL A 124 -6.04 1.78 -6.24
C VAL A 124 -6.13 0.26 -6.43
N ALA A 125 -7.34 -0.27 -6.41
CA ALA A 125 -7.63 -1.67 -6.71
C ALA A 125 -8.65 -1.78 -7.86
N ALA A 126 -8.77 -2.97 -8.44
CA ALA A 126 -9.82 -3.24 -9.42
C ALA A 126 -10.37 -4.66 -9.26
N VAL A 127 -11.69 -4.79 -9.22
CA VAL A 127 -12.41 -6.06 -9.04
C VAL A 127 -13.44 -6.26 -10.15
N VAL A 128 -13.66 -7.52 -10.55
CA VAL A 128 -14.76 -7.89 -11.45
C VAL A 128 -15.94 -8.32 -10.57
N ARG A 129 -17.10 -7.71 -10.76
CA ARG A 129 -18.32 -7.97 -10.00
C ARG A 129 -19.52 -8.11 -10.93
#